data_AF-A0A7W1BYY4-F1
#
_entry.id   AF-A0A7W1BYY4-F1
#
_cell.length_a   1.000
_cell.length_b   1.000
_cell.length_c   1.000
_cell.angle_alpha   90.00
_cell.angle_beta   90.00
_cell.angle_gamma   90.00
#
_symmetry.space_group_name_H-M   'P 1'
#
loop_
_entity.id
_entity.type
_entity.pdbx_description
1 polymer ?
#
loop_
_entity_poly.entity_id
_entity_poly.type
_entity_poly.pdbx_seq_one_letter_code
_entity_poly.pdbx_strand_id
1 'polypeptide(L)'
;MPIKTENECERKLPKDTTSHVEEAFDSLPREHTRGIERIRLVEFISDPRLKNTFQASELPGLYHPRQGPKGPWLEVAVGVLLPEKKPFHKRIVPRMSFKGNLTAILFSLVGQHYHLTLRHSLKKTQLEPAVRAYTEKQLKVWNEKKHTFRARLFKPLQPTLERWAKGLQKRAAAEKKKTVASK
;
A
#
# COMPACT_ATOMS: atom_id res chain seq x y z
N MET A 1 -8.99 12.88 15.67
CA MET A 1 -10.05 11.87 15.83
C MET A 1 -9.44 10.53 15.46
N PRO A 2 -9.72 9.45 16.21
CA PRO A 2 -9.23 8.12 15.84
C PRO A 2 -9.93 7.67 14.55
N ILE A 3 -9.16 7.13 13.61
CA ILE A 3 -9.70 6.55 12.38
C ILE A 3 -10.31 5.19 12.75
N LYS A 4 -11.60 4.99 12.44
CA LYS A 4 -12.29 3.75 12.82
C LYS A 4 -11.88 2.60 11.89
N THR A 5 -11.42 1.49 12.45
CA THR A 5 -11.16 0.26 11.67
C THR A 5 -12.39 -0.64 11.69
N GLU A 6 -13.00 -0.87 10.53
CA GLU A 6 -14.15 -1.76 10.32
C GLU A 6 -13.65 -3.04 9.64
N ASN A 7 -13.87 -4.20 10.27
CA ASN A 7 -13.54 -5.49 9.69
C ASN A 7 -14.81 -6.16 9.15
N GLU A 8 -14.96 -6.19 7.83
CA GLU A 8 -16.08 -6.82 7.11
C GLU A 8 -15.63 -8.14 6.44
N CYS A 9 -14.42 -8.64 6.74
CA CYS A 9 -13.96 -9.94 6.27
C CYS A 9 -14.57 -11.07 7.12
N GLU A 10 -15.22 -12.05 6.46
CA GLU A 10 -15.69 -13.28 7.12
C GLU A 10 -14.54 -14.20 7.52
N ARG A 11 -13.42 -14.14 6.78
CA ARG A 11 -12.28 -15.02 7.01
C ARG A 11 -11.41 -14.59 8.20
N LYS A 12 -10.64 -15.55 8.69
CA LYS A 12 -9.68 -15.32 9.79
C LYS A 12 -8.47 -14.51 9.32
N LEU A 13 -8.42 -13.25 9.73
CA LEU A 13 -7.25 -12.38 9.53
C LEU A 13 -6.05 -12.84 10.37
N PRO A 14 -4.80 -12.53 9.94
CA PRO A 14 -3.62 -12.71 10.77
C PRO A 14 -3.76 -11.98 12.11
N LYS A 15 -3.10 -12.50 13.16
CA LYS A 15 -3.12 -11.89 14.49
C LYS A 15 -2.64 -10.44 14.44
N ASP A 16 -3.27 -9.59 15.24
CA ASP A 16 -2.94 -8.17 15.42
C ASP A 16 -3.08 -7.32 14.15
N THR A 17 -3.93 -7.75 13.20
CA THR A 17 -4.14 -6.98 11.96
C THR A 17 -4.67 -5.57 12.26
N THR A 18 -5.65 -5.44 13.16
CA THR A 18 -6.23 -4.15 13.55
C THR A 18 -5.20 -3.24 14.24
N SER A 19 -4.48 -3.77 15.23
CA SER A 19 -3.41 -3.03 15.91
C SER A 19 -2.31 -2.60 14.94
N HIS A 20 -1.96 -3.46 13.97
CA HIS A 20 -0.97 -3.11 12.95
C HIS A 20 -1.46 -2.01 11.99
N VAL A 21 -2.76 -1.94 11.72
CA VAL A 21 -3.37 -0.83 10.97
C VAL A 21 -3.21 0.46 11.76
N GLU A 22 -3.57 0.47 13.05
CA GLU A 22 -3.43 1.63 13.94
C GLU A 22 -1.98 2.12 14.01
N GLU A 23 -1.03 1.21 14.24
CA GLU A 23 0.41 1.51 14.21
C GLU A 23 0.88 2.12 12.89
N ALA A 24 0.31 1.68 11.76
CA ALA A 24 0.63 2.25 10.46
C ALA A 24 0.15 3.71 10.37
N PHE A 25 -1.07 4.02 10.84
CA PHE A 25 -1.57 5.39 10.87
C PHE A 25 -0.81 6.28 11.84
N ASP A 26 -0.44 5.78 13.01
CA ASP A 26 0.37 6.52 14.00
C ASP A 26 1.76 6.87 13.47
N SER A 27 2.27 6.09 12.52
CA SER A 27 3.56 6.37 11.89
C SER A 27 3.52 7.51 10.88
N LEU A 28 2.34 7.90 10.40
CA LEU A 28 2.12 8.94 9.40
C LEU A 28 1.92 10.32 10.05
N PRO A 29 2.23 11.42 9.34
CA PRO A 29 1.91 12.76 9.80
C PRO A 29 0.39 12.94 9.96
N ARG A 30 -0.04 13.52 11.09
CA ARG A 30 -1.47 13.71 11.42
C ARG A 30 -2.21 14.55 10.39
N GLU A 31 -1.50 15.47 9.74
CA GLU A 31 -2.03 16.33 8.69
C GLU A 31 -2.44 15.51 7.48
N HIS A 32 -1.70 14.45 7.15
CA HIS A 32 -1.94 13.62 5.96
C HIS A 32 -3.10 12.66 6.14
N THR A 33 -3.48 12.36 7.38
CA THR A 33 -4.60 11.48 7.71
C THR A 33 -5.85 12.29 8.10
N ARG A 34 -5.76 13.61 8.06
CA ARG A 34 -6.82 14.52 8.51
C ARG A 34 -8.08 14.34 7.67
N GLY A 35 -9.19 14.04 8.35
CA GLY A 35 -10.50 13.92 7.71
C GLY A 35 -10.83 12.52 7.22
N ILE A 36 -9.88 11.59 7.22
CA ILE A 36 -10.19 10.16 7.01
C ILE A 36 -11.03 9.69 8.20
N GLU A 37 -12.22 9.18 7.92
CA GLU A 37 -13.16 8.74 8.97
C GLU A 37 -12.92 7.28 9.37
N ARG A 38 -12.71 6.41 8.39
CA ARG A 38 -12.65 4.96 8.60
C ARG A 38 -11.84 4.22 7.54
N ILE A 39 -11.46 3.00 7.89
CA ILE A 39 -10.85 2.00 7.01
C ILE A 39 -11.71 0.75 7.09
N ARG A 40 -12.03 0.17 5.94
CA ARG A 40 -12.77 -1.08 5.81
C ARG A 40 -11.87 -2.17 5.28
N LEU A 41 -11.79 -3.26 6.01
CA LEU A 41 -11.16 -4.50 5.55
C LEU A 41 -12.26 -5.37 4.95
N VAL A 42 -12.19 -5.60 3.65
CA VAL A 42 -13.18 -6.38 2.89
C VAL A 42 -12.50 -7.56 2.20
N GLU A 43 -13.25 -8.60 1.85
CA GLU A 43 -12.66 -9.72 1.10
C GLU A 43 -12.24 -9.28 -0.30
N PHE A 44 -13.16 -8.66 -1.04
CA PHE A 44 -12.92 -8.05 -2.34
C PHE A 44 -13.66 -6.72 -2.45
N ILE A 45 -13.12 -5.79 -3.23
CA ILE A 45 -13.76 -4.48 -3.44
C ILE A 45 -14.87 -4.64 -4.48
N SER A 46 -16.10 -4.33 -4.06
CA SER A 46 -17.30 -4.37 -4.89
C SER A 46 -17.87 -2.96 -5.09
N ASP A 47 -17.16 -2.12 -5.83
CA ASP A 47 -17.67 -0.79 -6.22
C ASP A 47 -18.33 -0.86 -7.62
N PRO A 48 -19.60 -0.46 -7.77
CA PRO A 48 -20.28 -0.40 -9.06
C PRO A 48 -19.53 0.39 -10.15
N ARG A 49 -18.76 1.42 -9.76
CA ARG A 49 -17.99 2.28 -10.68
C ARG A 49 -16.83 1.55 -11.35
N LEU A 50 -16.39 0.42 -10.80
CA LEU A 50 -15.20 -0.31 -11.26
C LEU A 50 -15.52 -1.55 -12.10
N LYS A 51 -16.80 -1.92 -12.26
CA LYS A 51 -17.26 -3.18 -12.87
C LYS A 51 -16.69 -3.48 -14.27
N ASN A 52 -16.30 -2.45 -15.03
CA ASN A 52 -15.81 -2.60 -16.41
C ASN A 52 -14.30 -2.33 -16.56
N THR A 53 -13.61 -1.92 -15.50
CA THR A 53 -12.21 -1.45 -15.58
C THR A 53 -11.25 -2.38 -14.87
N PHE A 54 -11.68 -3.02 -13.77
CA PHE A 54 -10.83 -3.91 -12.99
C PHE A 54 -11.63 -5.13 -12.55
N GLN A 55 -10.98 -6.29 -12.52
CA GLN A 55 -11.55 -7.45 -11.84
C GLN A 55 -11.48 -7.21 -10.33
N ALA A 56 -12.58 -7.47 -9.62
CA ALA A 56 -12.66 -7.28 -8.16
C ALA A 56 -11.57 -8.06 -7.39
N SER A 57 -11.01 -9.12 -7.98
CA SER A 57 -9.92 -9.93 -7.45
C SER A 57 -8.52 -9.33 -7.61
N GLU A 58 -8.36 -8.23 -8.32
CA GLU A 58 -7.05 -7.64 -8.63
C GLU A 58 -6.76 -6.36 -7.87
N LEU A 59 -7.80 -5.60 -7.48
CA LEU A 59 -7.63 -4.31 -6.83
C LEU A 59 -7.35 -4.49 -5.33
N PRO A 60 -6.15 -4.12 -4.83
CA PRO A 60 -5.79 -4.38 -3.43
C PRO A 60 -6.33 -3.32 -2.45
N GLY A 61 -6.73 -2.15 -2.95
CA GLY A 61 -7.25 -1.06 -2.13
C GLY A 61 -7.95 0.00 -2.97
N LEU A 62 -8.93 0.68 -2.38
CA LEU A 62 -9.70 1.74 -3.00
C LEU A 62 -9.83 2.93 -2.05
N TYR A 63 -9.54 4.12 -2.57
CA TYR A 63 -9.77 5.39 -1.87
C TYR A 63 -11.14 5.94 -2.26
N HIS A 64 -11.96 6.24 -1.26
CA HIS A 64 -13.24 6.91 -1.45
C HIS A 64 -13.12 8.38 -1.00
N PRO A 65 -13.17 9.34 -1.94
CA PRO A 65 -13.19 10.75 -1.58
C PRO A 65 -14.50 11.10 -0.86
N ARG A 66 -14.55 12.28 -0.22
CA ARG A 66 -15.75 12.79 0.46
C ARG A 66 -16.96 12.75 -0.49
N GLN A 67 -18.04 12.10 -0.06
CA GLN A 67 -19.29 11.97 -0.82
C GLN A 67 -20.45 12.49 0.03
N GLY A 68 -20.85 13.74 -0.22
CA GLY A 68 -21.91 14.42 0.52
C GLY A 68 -21.59 14.53 2.02
N PRO A 69 -22.45 13.98 2.91
CA PRO A 69 -22.22 14.02 4.36
C PRO A 69 -21.16 13.02 4.84
N LYS A 70 -20.84 11.98 4.06
CA LYS A 70 -19.83 10.99 4.42
C LYS A 70 -18.44 11.53 4.11
N GLY A 71 -17.57 11.63 5.11
CA GLY A 71 -16.16 11.97 4.92
C GLY A 71 -15.42 10.90 4.13
N PRO A 72 -14.15 11.14 3.77
CA PRO A 72 -13.35 10.18 3.02
C PRO A 72 -13.08 8.90 3.83
N TRP A 73 -13.12 7.75 3.17
CA TRP A 73 -12.78 6.45 3.77
C TRP A 73 -11.90 5.61 2.85
N LEU A 74 -11.27 4.60 3.44
CA LEU A 74 -10.37 3.69 2.75
C LEU A 74 -10.96 2.27 2.75
N GLU A 75 -10.80 1.56 1.65
CA GLU A 75 -11.14 0.14 1.55
C GLU A 75 -9.90 -0.66 1.17
N VAL A 76 -9.67 -1.78 1.85
CA VAL A 76 -8.54 -2.68 1.57
C VAL A 76 -9.10 -4.08 1.32
N ALA A 77 -8.79 -4.63 0.15
CA ALA A 77 -9.19 -5.97 -0.24
C ALA A 77 -8.18 -6.99 0.32
N VAL A 78 -8.53 -7.63 1.42
CA VAL A 78 -7.64 -8.59 2.05
C VAL A 78 -7.54 -9.86 1.20
N GLY A 79 -8.58 -10.22 0.44
CA GLY A 79 -8.60 -11.36 -0.50
C GLY A 79 -7.43 -11.37 -1.49
N VAL A 80 -7.05 -10.18 -1.96
CA VAL A 80 -5.90 -9.99 -2.86
C VAL A 80 -4.58 -10.23 -2.12
N LEU A 81 -4.50 -9.81 -0.85
CA LEU A 81 -3.30 -9.95 -0.02
C LEU A 81 -3.06 -11.38 0.49
N LEU A 82 -4.11 -12.13 0.80
CA LEU A 82 -4.03 -13.53 1.22
C LEU A 82 -4.88 -14.38 0.28
N PRO A 83 -4.31 -14.83 -0.84
CA PRO A 83 -5.04 -15.66 -1.79
C PRO A 83 -5.27 -17.06 -1.21
N GLU A 84 -6.52 -17.42 -0.98
CA GLU A 84 -6.89 -18.73 -0.43
C GLU A 84 -6.78 -19.85 -1.47
N LYS A 85 -7.03 -19.56 -2.75
CA LYS A 85 -7.07 -20.58 -3.82
C LYS A 85 -5.69 -21.15 -4.21
N LYS A 86 -4.59 -20.77 -3.54
CA LYS A 86 -3.23 -21.26 -3.84
C LYS A 86 -2.84 -22.48 -2.99
N PRO A 87 -1.96 -23.38 -3.47
CA PRO A 87 -1.39 -24.46 -2.67
C PRO A 87 -0.71 -23.95 -1.38
N PHE A 88 -0.71 -24.75 -0.30
CA PHE A 88 -0.20 -24.35 1.03
C PHE A 88 1.20 -23.71 0.99
N HIS A 89 2.15 -24.28 0.23
CA HIS A 89 3.50 -23.73 0.10
C HIS A 89 3.52 -22.33 -0.55
N LYS A 90 2.59 -22.04 -1.47
CA LYS A 90 2.43 -20.71 -2.09
C LYS A 90 1.66 -19.72 -1.19
N ARG A 91 1.11 -20.16 -0.05
CA ARG A 91 0.43 -19.30 0.94
C ARG A 91 1.38 -18.74 2.00
N ILE A 92 2.57 -19.32 2.18
CA ILE A 92 3.51 -18.91 3.23
C ILE A 92 4.05 -17.51 2.97
N VAL A 93 4.53 -17.25 1.75
CA VAL A 93 5.09 -15.94 1.37
C VAL A 93 4.07 -14.80 1.56
N PRO A 94 2.83 -14.88 1.04
CA PRO A 94 1.80 -13.86 1.28
C PRO A 94 1.49 -13.63 2.76
N ARG A 95 1.49 -14.68 3.59
CA ARG A 95 1.27 -14.54 5.05
C ARG A 95 2.42 -13.82 5.75
N MET A 96 3.66 -14.10 5.36
CA MET A 96 4.84 -13.43 5.92
C MET A 96 4.93 -11.96 5.48
N SER A 97 4.59 -11.67 4.23
CA SER A 97 4.61 -10.30 3.69
C SER A 97 3.33 -9.51 3.98
N PHE A 98 2.32 -10.12 4.58
CA PHE A 98 0.99 -9.53 4.77
C PHE A 98 1.04 -8.15 5.43
N LYS A 99 1.71 -8.07 6.58
CA LYS A 99 1.82 -6.83 7.36
C LYS A 99 2.51 -5.70 6.57
N GLY A 100 3.58 -6.02 5.84
CA GLY A 100 4.28 -5.05 5.00
C GLY A 100 3.44 -4.59 3.80
N ASN A 101 2.79 -5.52 3.11
CA ASN A 101 1.92 -5.21 1.97
C ASN A 101 0.70 -4.39 2.39
N LEU A 102 0.10 -4.72 3.54
CA LEU A 102 -1.00 -3.96 4.12
C LEU A 102 -0.57 -2.51 4.39
N THR A 103 0.57 -2.30 5.05
CA THR A 103 1.11 -0.95 5.31
C THR A 103 1.38 -0.20 4.01
N ALA A 104 1.93 -0.85 2.99
CA ALA A 104 2.17 -0.23 1.68
C ALA A 104 0.87 0.26 1.02
N ILE A 105 -0.19 -0.55 1.08
CA ILE A 105 -1.52 -0.16 0.56
C ILE A 105 -2.08 1.01 1.36
N LEU A 106 -2.03 0.95 2.69
CA LEU A 106 -2.51 2.05 3.54
C LEU A 106 -1.79 3.36 3.23
N PHE A 107 -0.46 3.34 3.09
CA PHE A 107 0.32 4.54 2.75
C PHE A 107 0.02 5.04 1.35
N SER A 108 -0.21 4.16 0.39
CA SER A 108 -0.67 4.53 -0.95
C SER A 108 -2.04 5.22 -0.91
N LEU A 109 -3.01 4.64 -0.19
CA LEU A 109 -4.35 5.22 -0.05
C LEU A 109 -4.34 6.56 0.68
N VAL A 110 -3.53 6.70 1.73
CA VAL A 110 -3.32 7.99 2.42
C VAL A 110 -2.61 8.98 1.49
N GLY A 111 -1.66 8.53 0.68
CA GLY A 111 -1.01 9.36 -0.34
C GLY A 111 -2.01 9.90 -1.36
N GLN A 112 -2.95 9.06 -1.81
CA GLN A 112 -4.05 9.48 -2.69
C GLN A 112 -4.91 10.52 -2.00
N HIS A 113 -5.33 10.28 -0.76
CA HIS A 113 -6.09 11.24 0.03
C HIS A 113 -5.35 12.58 0.17
N TYR A 114 -4.08 12.56 0.57
CA TYR A 114 -3.26 13.76 0.75
C TYR A 114 -3.15 14.57 -0.55
N HIS A 115 -2.87 13.92 -1.68
CA HIS A 115 -2.69 14.62 -2.94
C HIS A 115 -4.00 15.09 -3.59
N LEU A 116 -5.09 14.35 -3.42
CA LEU A 116 -6.39 14.68 -4.00
C LEU A 116 -7.22 15.64 -3.16
N THR A 117 -7.06 15.60 -1.83
CA THR A 117 -7.96 16.30 -0.89
C THR A 117 -7.27 17.40 -0.08
N LEU A 118 -5.95 17.33 0.12
CA LEU A 118 -5.26 18.32 0.96
C LEU A 118 -4.35 19.24 0.16
N ARG A 119 -3.54 18.68 -0.75
CA ARG A 119 -2.51 19.44 -1.45
C ARG A 119 -3.00 20.10 -2.76
N HIS A 120 -4.08 19.61 -3.38
CA HIS A 120 -4.77 20.12 -4.58
C HIS A 120 -3.92 20.65 -5.76
N SER A 121 -2.61 20.38 -5.80
CA SER A 121 -1.67 21.04 -6.71
C SER A 121 -1.20 20.14 -7.86
N LEU A 122 -1.75 18.94 -8.00
CA LEU A 122 -1.25 17.93 -8.93
C LEU A 122 -2.25 17.65 -10.05
N LYS A 123 -1.72 17.64 -11.28
CA LYS A 123 -2.45 17.16 -12.45
C LYS A 123 -2.65 15.65 -12.35
N LYS A 124 -3.72 15.13 -12.95
CA LYS A 124 -4.06 13.69 -12.94
C LYS A 124 -2.90 12.80 -13.42
N THR A 125 -2.14 13.24 -14.42
CA THR A 125 -0.97 12.51 -14.97
C THR A 125 0.19 12.40 -13.99
N GLN A 126 0.30 13.31 -13.02
CA GLN A 126 1.37 13.36 -12.03
C GLN A 126 0.98 12.68 -10.71
N LEU A 127 -0.29 12.29 -10.56
CA LEU A 127 -0.83 11.76 -9.32
C LEU A 127 -0.19 10.42 -8.95
N GLU A 128 -0.15 9.47 -9.88
CA GLU A 128 0.41 8.14 -9.61
C GLU A 128 1.90 8.20 -9.23
N PRO A 129 2.78 8.91 -9.97
CA PRO A 129 4.17 9.10 -9.54
C PRO A 129 4.30 9.75 -8.16
N ALA A 130 3.46 10.74 -7.84
CA ALA A 130 3.50 11.42 -6.55
C ALA A 130 3.06 10.50 -5.40
N VAL A 131 1.98 9.75 -5.59
CA VAL A 131 1.50 8.75 -4.61
C VAL A 131 2.54 7.65 -4.40
N ARG A 132 3.20 7.20 -5.46
CA ARG A 132 4.28 6.22 -5.37
C ARG A 132 5.46 6.75 -4.57
N ALA A 133 5.95 7.95 -4.91
CA ALA A 133 7.06 8.59 -4.19
C ALA A 133 6.71 8.83 -2.71
N TYR A 134 5.46 9.21 -2.43
CA TYR A 134 4.94 9.34 -1.07
C TYR A 134 5.00 8.00 -0.33
N THR A 135 4.48 6.94 -0.95
CA THR A 135 4.44 5.59 -0.37
C THR A 135 5.84 5.07 -0.07
N GLU A 136 6.77 5.19 -1.02
CA GLU A 136 8.17 4.79 -0.85
C GLU A 136 8.85 5.56 0.30
N LYS A 137 8.61 6.87 0.39
CA LYS A 137 9.13 7.71 1.48
C LYS A 137 8.60 7.24 2.85
N GLN A 138 7.30 7.04 2.98
CA GLN A 138 6.71 6.64 4.26
C GLN A 138 7.08 5.21 4.64
N LEU A 139 7.16 4.29 3.67
CA LEU A 139 7.65 2.94 3.90
C LEU A 139 9.10 2.93 4.39
N LYS A 140 9.98 3.79 3.85
CA LYS A 140 11.35 3.92 4.33
C LYS A 140 11.37 4.36 5.80
N VAL A 141 10.63 5.41 6.14
CA VAL A 141 10.52 5.92 7.53
C VAL A 141 9.96 4.85 8.47
N TRP A 142 8.91 4.15 8.05
CA TRP A 142 8.27 3.10 8.85
C TRP A 142 9.22 1.92 9.08
N ASN A 143 9.92 1.46 8.04
CA ASN A 143 10.91 0.38 8.15
C ASN A 143 12.06 0.76 9.09
N GLU A 144 12.54 2.00 9.03
CA GLU A 144 13.59 2.49 9.92
C GLU A 144 13.14 2.50 11.39
N LYS A 145 11.88 2.86 11.65
CA LYS A 145 11.28 2.81 13.01
C LYS A 145 11.12 1.37 13.49
N LYS A 146 10.53 0.47 12.69
CA LYS A 146 10.23 -0.93 13.08
C LYS A 146 11.47 -1.81 13.20
N HIS A 147 12.49 -1.59 12.38
CA HIS A 147 13.68 -2.43 12.34
C HIS A 147 14.92 -1.69 12.81
N THR A 148 14.85 -1.02 13.96
CA THR A 148 15.92 -0.14 14.45
C THR A 148 17.29 -0.82 14.51
N PHE A 149 17.35 -2.10 14.89
CA PHE A 149 18.60 -2.87 14.93
C PHE A 149 19.15 -3.17 13.53
N ARG A 150 18.33 -3.70 12.61
CA ARG A 150 18.75 -3.94 11.21
C ARG A 150 19.06 -2.64 10.48
N ALA A 151 18.27 -1.59 10.71
CA ALA A 151 18.48 -0.28 10.13
C ALA A 151 19.83 0.29 10.58
N ARG A 152 20.22 0.15 11.84
CA ARG A 152 21.56 0.54 12.32
C ARG A 152 22.68 -0.25 11.64
N LEU A 153 22.50 -1.55 11.42
CA LEU A 153 23.48 -2.41 10.75
C LEU A 153 23.63 -2.10 9.25
N PHE A 154 22.52 -1.84 8.56
CA PHE A 154 22.51 -1.66 7.10
C PHE A 154 22.61 -0.20 6.64
N LYS A 155 22.36 0.79 7.51
CA LYS A 155 22.53 2.22 7.20
C LYS A 155 23.88 2.57 6.54
N PRO A 156 25.04 2.13 7.05
CA PRO A 156 26.32 2.43 6.40
C PRO A 156 26.48 1.77 5.02
N LEU A 157 25.78 0.65 4.77
CA LEU A 157 25.82 -0.09 3.52
C LEU A 157 24.70 0.29 2.54
N GLN A 158 23.73 1.12 2.95
CA GLN A 158 22.67 1.61 2.08
C GLN A 158 23.19 2.22 0.76
N PRO A 159 24.19 3.12 0.74
CA PRO A 159 24.59 3.76 -0.51
C PRO A 159 25.20 2.76 -1.51
N THR A 160 25.89 1.72 -1.04
CA THR A 160 26.45 0.68 -1.92
C THR A 160 25.35 -0.26 -2.43
N LEU A 161 24.42 -0.66 -1.56
CA LEU A 161 23.25 -1.46 -1.95
C LEU A 161 22.35 -0.73 -2.95
N GLU A 162 22.11 0.57 -2.78
CA GLU A 162 21.34 1.38 -3.72
C GLU A 162 22.03 1.50 -5.09
N ARG A 163 23.36 1.64 -5.12
CA ARG A 163 24.13 1.63 -6.37
C ARG A 163 24.02 0.29 -7.09
N TRP A 164 24.11 -0.82 -6.37
CA TRP A 164 23.94 -2.16 -6.94
C TRP A 164 22.51 -2.41 -7.41
N ALA A 165 21.50 -1.99 -6.65
CA ALA A 165 20.10 -2.08 -7.03
C ALA A 165 19.81 -1.30 -8.33
N LYS A 166 20.34 -0.08 -8.46
CA LYS A 166 20.24 0.71 -9.70
C LYS A 166 20.94 0.01 -10.87
N GLY A 167 22.09 -0.60 -10.64
CA GLY A 167 22.80 -1.40 -11.65
C GLY A 167 21.98 -2.60 -12.13
N LEU A 168 21.39 -3.35 -11.20
CA LEU A 168 20.53 -4.51 -11.50
C LEU A 168 19.24 -4.11 -12.22
N GLN A 169 18.58 -3.02 -11.79
CA GLN A 169 17.39 -2.51 -12.46
C GLN A 169 17.68 -2.07 -13.90
N LYS A 170 18.81 -1.41 -14.14
CA LYS A 170 19.24 -1.05 -15.51
C LYS A 170 19.47 -2.28 -16.38
N ARG A 171 20.11 -3.33 -15.84
CA ARG A 171 20.34 -4.60 -16.54
C ARG A 171 19.02 -5.32 -16.86
N ALA A 172 18.12 -5.45 -15.88
CA ALA A 172 16.81 -6.05 -16.08
C ALA A 172 15.94 -5.27 -17.08
N ALA A 173 15.99 -3.93 -17.07
CA ALA A 173 15.30 -3.11 -18.05
C ALA A 173 15.87 -3.28 -19.46
N ALA A 174 17.18 -3.44 -19.61
CA ALA A 174 17.84 -3.72 -20.88
C ALA A 174 17.48 -5.11 -21.42
N GLU A 175 17.44 -6.14 -20.56
CA GLU A 175 17.00 -7.49 -20.94
C GLU A 175 15.54 -7.51 -21.38
N LYS A 176 14.63 -6.83 -20.66
CA LYS A 176 13.23 -6.71 -21.08
C LYS A 176 13.11 -6.05 -22.46
N LYS A 177 13.89 -5.00 -22.72
CA LYS A 177 13.93 -4.34 -24.04
C LYS A 177 14.46 -5.27 -25.13
N LYS A 178 15.49 -6.07 -24.85
CA LYS A 178 16.02 -7.08 -25.79
C LYS A 178 15.00 -8.18 -26.09
N THR A 179 14.28 -8.68 -25.09
CA THR A 179 13.24 -9.70 -25.31
C THR A 179 12.02 -9.18 -26.07
N VAL A 180 11.70 -7.88 -25.94
CA VAL A 180 10.61 -7.24 -26.71
C VAL A 180 11.05 -6.91 -28.14
N ALA A 181 12.33 -6.57 -28.36
CA ALA A 181 12.87 -6.32 -29.69
C ALA A 181 13.20 -7.59 -30.49
N SER A 182 13.27 -8.76 -29.82
CA SER A 182 13.50 -10.08 -30.43
C SER A 182 12.20 -10.83 -30.76
N LYS A 183 11.04 -10.23 -30.46
CA LYS A 183 9.70 -10.68 -30.86
C LYS A 183 9.16 -9.75 -31.94
#